data_AF-A0A914FZJ8-F1
#
_entry.id   AF-A0A914FZJ8-F1
#
_cell.length_a   1.000
_cell.length_b   1.000
_cell.length_c   1.000
_cell.angle_alpha   90.00
_cell.angle_beta   90.00
_cell.angle_gamma   90.00
#
_symmetry.space_group_name_H-M   'P 1'
#
loop_
_entity.id
_entity.type
_entity.pdbx_description
1 polymer ?
#
loop_
_entity_poly.entity_id
_entity_poly.type
_entity_poly.pdbx_seq_one_letter_code
_entity_poly.pdbx_strand_id
1 'polypeptide(L)'
;MKLTAFLLFAFVATVSAHRERYSSEKDYLRLAKPFTSGNVYRFRYDSQISSGLGSMDASVTGEQKSTHRFSAMVNVNFETDRSATLHLEDIRIASLNGELPELRRVQSLQLFEEETIESQKLEQLQMSCTFEYSEGVIERVYYNAKDDVWSKNIKRAILNLVQLNLKERDNNQENMQIDSSELSLSKMFTVNETTVEGKCEVVYSVSKVANNNVEDRQVYNVTKAIDFK
;
A
#
# COMPACT_ATOMS: atom_id res chain seq x y z
N MET A 1 66.89 48.90 1.23
CA MET A 1 67.33 47.52 0.96
C MET A 1 66.50 46.59 1.85
N LYS A 2 65.63 45.76 1.25
CA LYS A 2 64.91 44.60 1.84
C LYS A 2 63.88 44.94 2.96
N LEU A 3 62.73 44.30 3.12
CA LEU A 3 61.93 43.35 2.34
C LEU A 3 60.56 43.30 3.07
N THR A 4 59.47 43.28 2.30
CA THR A 4 58.13 42.69 2.56
C THR A 4 57.79 42.11 3.95
N ALA A 5 56.57 42.38 4.43
CA ALA A 5 55.51 41.35 4.53
C ALA A 5 54.15 41.97 4.91
N PHE A 6 53.20 41.86 3.99
CA PHE A 6 51.76 41.97 4.26
C PHE A 6 51.33 40.78 5.14
N LEU A 7 50.61 41.04 6.23
CA LEU A 7 49.83 40.01 6.91
C LEU A 7 48.35 40.26 6.63
N LEU A 8 47.88 39.49 5.66
CA LEU A 8 46.47 39.30 5.31
C LEU A 8 45.83 38.50 6.46
N PHE A 9 44.83 39.06 7.14
CA PHE A 9 43.94 38.24 7.98
C PHE A 9 43.04 37.42 7.05
N ALA A 10 43.36 36.14 6.88
CA ALA A 10 42.46 35.18 6.28
C ALA A 10 41.36 34.83 7.28
N PHE A 11 40.13 35.26 7.00
CA PHE A 11 38.93 34.74 7.63
C PHE A 11 38.75 33.28 7.18
N VAL A 12 39.11 32.32 8.04
CA VAL A 12 38.68 30.93 7.87
C VAL A 12 37.30 30.82 8.47
N ALA A 13 36.27 31.06 7.65
CA ALA A 13 34.92 30.65 7.97
C ALA A 13 34.85 29.12 7.79
N THR A 14 35.09 28.37 8.86
CA THR A 14 34.62 26.98 8.92
C THR A 14 33.10 27.02 9.03
N VAL A 15 32.43 27.06 7.88
CA VAL A 15 31.00 26.73 7.81
C VAL A 15 30.90 25.25 8.17
N SER A 16 30.44 24.97 9.38
CA SER A 16 30.08 23.62 9.80
C SER A 16 28.94 23.16 8.91
N ALA A 17 29.27 22.38 7.89
CA ALA A 17 28.33 21.59 7.11
C ALA A 17 27.78 20.47 8.01
N HIS A 18 26.89 20.84 8.94
CA HIS A 18 26.16 19.91 9.79
C HIS A 18 24.65 20.17 9.71
N ARG A 19 24.16 20.59 8.54
CA ARG A 19 22.75 20.91 8.31
C ARG A 19 22.26 20.55 6.90
N GLU A 20 22.58 19.36 6.39
CA GLU A 20 21.96 18.87 5.13
C GLU A 20 21.44 17.43 5.20
N ARG A 21 21.77 16.65 6.24
CA ARG A 21 21.35 15.24 6.31
C ARG A 21 19.88 15.01 6.70
N TYR A 22 19.20 16.01 7.27
CA TYR A 22 17.80 15.91 7.71
C TYR A 22 16.77 16.28 6.63
N SER A 23 17.19 16.89 5.51
CA SER A 23 16.28 17.25 4.41
C SER A 23 15.97 16.05 3.52
N SER A 24 16.97 15.21 3.20
CA SER A 24 16.80 14.23 2.11
C SER A 24 15.80 13.12 2.44
N GLU A 25 15.64 12.70 3.70
CA GLU A 25 14.73 11.61 4.06
C GLU A 25 13.24 11.97 3.93
N LYS A 26 12.88 13.25 4.06
CA LYS A 26 11.51 13.72 3.74
C LYS A 26 11.28 13.74 2.24
N ASP A 27 12.30 14.09 1.46
CA ASP A 27 12.22 14.17 0.01
C ASP A 27 12.13 12.79 -0.65
N TYR A 28 12.80 11.76 -0.13
CA TYR A 28 12.76 10.40 -0.72
C TYR A 28 11.37 9.76 -0.69
N LEU A 29 10.63 9.86 0.42
CA LEU A 29 9.26 9.33 0.49
C LEU A 29 8.30 10.13 -0.41
N ARG A 30 8.50 11.45 -0.53
CA ARG A 30 7.74 12.33 -1.43
C ARG A 30 8.04 12.07 -2.91
N LEU A 31 9.25 11.60 -3.22
CA LEU A 31 9.75 11.29 -4.58
C LEU A 31 9.63 9.82 -4.96
N ALA A 32 9.30 8.94 -4.02
CA ALA A 32 9.14 7.52 -4.29
C ALA A 32 8.00 7.33 -5.30
N LYS A 33 8.37 6.95 -6.53
CA LYS A 33 7.44 6.46 -7.53
C LYS A 33 7.35 4.95 -7.37
N PRO A 34 6.31 4.41 -6.70
CA PRO A 34 6.19 2.96 -6.49
C PRO A 34 6.04 2.21 -7.81
N PHE A 35 5.51 2.88 -8.83
CA PHE A 35 5.30 2.35 -10.17
C PHE A 35 5.90 3.28 -11.23
N THR A 36 6.46 2.69 -12.28
CA THR A 36 7.14 3.38 -13.38
C THR A 36 6.55 2.96 -14.71
N SER A 37 6.37 3.94 -15.61
CA SER A 37 5.89 3.72 -16.98
C SER A 37 6.68 2.63 -17.71
N GLY A 38 5.99 1.89 -18.58
CA GLY A 38 6.56 0.82 -19.42
C GLY A 38 6.79 -0.51 -18.68
N ASN A 39 6.34 -0.63 -17.43
CA ASN A 39 6.51 -1.84 -16.64
C ASN A 39 5.18 -2.53 -16.36
N VAL A 40 5.23 -3.86 -16.32
CA VAL A 40 4.14 -4.71 -15.87
C VAL A 40 4.50 -5.27 -14.50
N TYR A 41 3.65 -4.98 -13.52
CA TYR A 41 3.79 -5.47 -12.16
C TYR A 41 2.84 -6.64 -11.96
N ARG A 42 3.38 -7.76 -11.48
CA ARG A 42 2.62 -8.99 -11.29
C ARG A 42 2.57 -9.36 -9.81
N PHE A 43 1.37 -9.45 -9.26
CA PHE A 43 1.13 -9.75 -7.86
C PHE A 43 0.25 -10.99 -7.72
N ARG A 44 0.48 -11.78 -6.68
CA ARG A 44 -0.51 -12.75 -6.23
C ARG A 44 -1.41 -12.07 -5.21
N TYR A 45 -2.70 -12.01 -5.51
CA TYR A 45 -3.72 -11.49 -4.61
C TYR A 45 -4.47 -12.65 -3.98
N ASP A 46 -4.48 -12.70 -2.65
CA ASP A 46 -5.19 -13.69 -1.86
C ASP A 46 -6.13 -12.96 -0.89
N SER A 47 -7.40 -13.34 -0.91
CA SER A 47 -8.39 -12.86 0.06
C SER A 47 -9.16 -14.02 0.68
N GLN A 48 -9.59 -13.80 1.92
CA GLN A 48 -10.40 -14.73 2.70
C GLN A 48 -11.48 -13.94 3.43
N ILE A 49 -12.73 -14.39 3.31
CA ILE A 49 -13.86 -13.83 4.04
C ILE A 49 -14.47 -14.98 4.83
N SER A 50 -14.51 -14.84 6.15
CA SER A 50 -15.08 -15.82 7.07
C SER A 50 -16.27 -15.19 7.80
N SER A 51 -17.38 -15.91 7.85
CA SER A 51 -18.59 -15.53 8.59
C SER A 51 -19.02 -16.67 9.50
N GLY A 52 -19.44 -16.34 10.71
CA GLY A 52 -19.90 -17.29 11.71
C GLY A 52 -20.04 -16.63 13.07
N LEU A 53 -20.62 -17.36 14.02
CA LEU A 53 -20.68 -16.93 15.41
C LEU A 53 -19.27 -17.04 16.00
N GLY A 54 -18.69 -15.90 16.40
CA GLY A 54 -17.42 -15.89 17.12
C GLY A 54 -17.65 -16.10 18.61
N SER A 55 -16.81 -16.92 19.23
CA SER A 55 -16.55 -16.85 20.66
C SER A 55 -15.77 -15.56 20.94
N MET A 56 -16.06 -14.90 22.07
CA MET A 56 -15.25 -13.77 22.53
C MET A 56 -13.83 -14.22 22.93
N ASP A 57 -13.62 -15.52 23.09
CA ASP A 57 -12.34 -16.11 23.44
C ASP A 57 -11.61 -16.60 22.19
N ALA A 58 -10.57 -15.85 21.80
CA ALA A 58 -9.71 -16.17 20.67
C ALA A 58 -8.86 -17.45 20.84
N SER A 59 -8.89 -18.08 22.03
CA SER A 59 -8.27 -19.38 22.28
C SER A 59 -9.17 -20.57 21.96
N VAL A 60 -10.46 -20.33 21.66
CA VAL A 60 -11.40 -21.37 21.27
C VAL A 60 -11.12 -21.80 19.84
N THR A 61 -10.52 -22.99 19.72
CA THR A 61 -10.35 -23.72 18.46
C THR A 61 -11.64 -24.47 18.12
N GLY A 62 -11.94 -24.64 16.83
CA GLY A 62 -13.09 -25.43 16.39
C GLY A 62 -14.38 -24.63 16.17
N GLU A 63 -14.28 -23.31 16.00
CA GLU A 63 -15.43 -22.52 15.56
C GLU A 63 -15.81 -22.87 14.12
N GLN A 64 -17.06 -23.32 13.94
CA GLN A 64 -17.62 -23.51 12.61
C GLN A 64 -17.88 -22.16 11.95
N LYS A 65 -17.23 -21.95 10.80
CA LYS A 65 -17.43 -20.75 9.96
C LYS A 65 -17.69 -21.15 8.52
N SER A 66 -18.49 -20.34 7.85
CA SER A 66 -18.56 -20.34 6.41
C SER A 66 -17.48 -19.40 5.89
N THR A 67 -16.52 -19.94 5.16
CA THR A 67 -15.36 -19.18 4.68
C THR A 67 -15.22 -19.33 3.18
N HIS A 68 -15.06 -18.20 2.50
CA HIS A 68 -14.75 -18.13 1.07
C HIS A 68 -13.33 -17.61 0.88
N ARG A 69 -12.63 -18.18 -0.10
CA ARG A 69 -11.31 -17.78 -0.58
C ARG A 69 -11.41 -17.34 -2.02
N PHE A 70 -10.69 -16.28 -2.34
CA PHE A 70 -10.45 -15.84 -3.70
C PHE A 70 -8.96 -15.63 -3.87
N SER A 71 -8.40 -16.17 -4.96
CA SER A 71 -7.01 -16.04 -5.33
C SER A 71 -6.91 -15.71 -6.82
N ALA A 72 -6.03 -14.78 -7.18
CA ALA A 72 -5.80 -14.41 -8.57
C ALA A 72 -4.38 -13.86 -8.77
N MET A 73 -3.88 -14.00 -9.99
CA MET A 73 -2.73 -13.25 -10.47
C MET A 73 -3.18 -11.90 -10.99
N VAL A 74 -2.68 -10.84 -10.38
CA VAL A 74 -3.00 -9.45 -10.72
C VAL A 74 -1.86 -8.88 -11.54
N ASN A 75 -2.16 -8.51 -12.79
CA ASN A 75 -1.23 -7.81 -13.66
C ASN A 75 -1.63 -6.33 -13.71
N VAL A 76 -0.69 -5.44 -13.36
CA VAL A 76 -0.85 -3.98 -13.45
C VAL A 76 0.17 -3.46 -14.45
N ASN A 77 -0.30 -3.04 -15.61
CA ASN A 77 0.54 -2.50 -16.68
C ASN A 77 0.48 -0.98 -16.67
N PHE A 78 1.58 -0.30 -16.33
CA PHE A 78 1.67 1.16 -16.40
C PHE A 78 2.11 1.57 -17.80
N GLU A 79 1.13 1.85 -18.67
CA GLU A 79 1.37 2.34 -20.04
C GLU A 79 2.05 3.72 -20.04
N THR A 80 1.69 4.55 -19.06
CA THR A 80 2.32 5.86 -18.78
C THR A 80 2.47 6.05 -17.27
N ASP A 81 3.15 7.12 -16.85
CA ASP A 81 3.21 7.53 -15.44
C ASP A 81 1.83 7.89 -14.86
N ARG A 82 0.79 8.05 -15.70
CA ARG A 82 -0.56 8.47 -15.30
C ARG A 82 -1.68 7.51 -15.63
N SER A 83 -1.42 6.48 -16.43
CA SER A 83 -2.44 5.56 -16.92
C SER A 83 -1.92 4.14 -16.79
N ALA A 84 -2.73 3.28 -16.18
CA ALA A 84 -2.42 1.88 -16.03
C ALA A 84 -3.65 0.99 -16.25
N THR A 85 -3.38 -0.24 -16.65
CA THR A 85 -4.40 -1.25 -16.91
C THR A 85 -4.25 -2.40 -15.92
N LEU A 86 -5.34 -2.80 -15.27
CA LEU A 86 -5.46 -3.94 -14.38
C LEU A 86 -6.06 -5.13 -15.13
N HIS A 87 -5.45 -6.30 -15.00
CA HIS A 87 -5.97 -7.57 -15.54
C HIS A 87 -5.81 -8.69 -14.51
N LEU A 88 -6.82 -9.56 -14.41
CA LEU A 88 -6.84 -10.69 -13.49
C LEU A 88 -6.73 -12.00 -14.26
N GLU A 89 -5.80 -12.86 -13.84
CA GLU A 89 -5.55 -14.19 -14.40
C GLU A 89 -5.55 -15.24 -13.28
N ASP A 90 -5.57 -16.53 -13.66
CA ASP A 90 -5.44 -17.66 -12.73
C ASP A 90 -6.39 -17.56 -11.53
N ILE A 91 -7.64 -17.16 -11.80
CA ILE A 91 -8.65 -16.91 -10.77
C ILE A 91 -9.14 -18.24 -10.20
N ARG A 92 -9.05 -18.37 -8.88
CA ARG A 92 -9.52 -19.54 -8.12
C ARG A 92 -10.41 -19.08 -6.99
N ILE A 93 -11.56 -19.71 -6.87
CA ILE A 93 -12.54 -19.48 -5.81
C ILE A 93 -12.71 -20.80 -5.08
N ALA A 94 -12.72 -20.76 -3.75
CA ALA A 94 -12.91 -21.94 -2.96
C ALA A 94 -13.70 -21.61 -1.69
N SER A 95 -14.42 -22.58 -1.15
CA SER A 95 -15.15 -22.41 0.11
C SER A 95 -14.91 -23.55 1.07
N LEU A 96 -15.16 -23.26 2.34
CA LEU A 96 -15.08 -24.18 3.45
C LEU A 96 -16.20 -23.85 4.41
N ASN A 97 -17.04 -24.83 4.71
CA ASN A 97 -18.01 -24.76 5.78
C ASN A 97 -17.54 -25.69 6.89
N GLY A 98 -16.82 -25.15 7.86
CA GLY A 98 -16.18 -25.97 8.88
C GLY A 98 -15.25 -25.20 9.79
N GLU A 99 -14.39 -25.94 10.47
CA GLU A 99 -13.44 -25.39 11.42
C GLU A 99 -12.20 -24.87 10.69
N LEU A 100 -11.76 -23.66 11.04
CA LEU A 100 -10.49 -23.11 10.56
C LEU A 100 -9.38 -23.35 11.59
N PRO A 101 -8.18 -23.79 11.17
CA PRO A 101 -7.05 -23.99 12.08
C PRO A 101 -6.60 -22.71 12.80
N GLU A 102 -6.55 -21.58 12.07
CA GLU A 102 -6.21 -20.26 12.63
C GLU A 102 -7.12 -19.17 12.05
N LEU A 103 -7.78 -18.39 12.90
CA LEU A 103 -8.74 -17.37 12.47
C LEU A 103 -8.11 -16.07 11.95
N ARG A 104 -6.87 -15.76 12.35
CA ARG A 104 -6.20 -14.47 12.05
C ARG A 104 -5.26 -14.53 10.84
N ARG A 105 -5.15 -15.69 10.19
CA ARG A 105 -4.28 -15.87 9.02
C ARG A 105 -5.08 -16.37 7.83
N VAL A 106 -4.69 -15.92 6.65
CA VAL A 106 -5.17 -16.47 5.38
C VAL A 106 -4.69 -17.92 5.29
N GLN A 107 -5.64 -18.85 5.17
CA GLN A 107 -5.40 -20.28 5.17
C GLN A 107 -5.02 -20.79 3.77
N SER A 108 -4.31 -21.91 3.66
CA SER A 108 -3.99 -22.49 2.33
C SER A 108 -5.26 -22.86 1.57
N LEU A 109 -5.29 -22.60 0.26
CA LEU A 109 -6.39 -23.01 -0.65
C LEU A 109 -6.66 -24.52 -0.62
N GLN A 110 -5.66 -25.34 -0.27
CA GLN A 110 -5.80 -26.80 -0.20
C GLN A 110 -6.77 -27.27 0.90
N LEU A 111 -7.07 -26.41 1.87
CA LEU A 111 -8.05 -26.68 2.93
C LEU A 111 -9.49 -26.41 2.50
N PHE A 112 -9.70 -25.89 1.29
CA PHE A 112 -10.99 -25.47 0.77
C PHE A 112 -11.39 -26.34 -0.41
N GLU A 113 -12.70 -26.44 -0.63
CA GLU A 113 -13.27 -27.06 -1.82
C GLU A 113 -13.33 -26.00 -2.93
N GLU A 114 -12.68 -26.28 -4.05
CA GLU A 114 -12.64 -25.35 -5.19
C GLU A 114 -14.01 -25.28 -5.87
N GLU A 115 -14.50 -24.05 -6.03
CA GLU A 115 -15.81 -23.78 -6.62
C GLU A 115 -15.67 -23.54 -8.12
N THR A 116 -16.63 -24.07 -8.88
CA THR A 116 -16.73 -23.75 -10.31
C THR A 116 -17.50 -22.44 -10.48
N ILE A 117 -16.83 -21.43 -11.04
CA ILE A 117 -17.45 -20.17 -11.43
C ILE A 117 -18.09 -20.29 -12.82
N GLU A 118 -19.28 -19.72 -12.99
CA GLU A 118 -19.92 -19.59 -14.30
C GLU A 118 -19.02 -18.85 -15.29
N SER A 119 -18.88 -19.36 -16.52
CA SER A 119 -17.95 -18.81 -17.52
C SER A 119 -18.16 -17.32 -17.78
N GLN A 120 -19.41 -16.85 -17.81
CA GLN A 120 -19.72 -15.44 -17.98
C GLN A 120 -19.19 -14.58 -16.83
N LYS A 121 -19.30 -15.05 -15.58
CA LYS A 121 -18.78 -14.34 -14.41
C LYS A 121 -17.25 -14.32 -14.40
N LEU A 122 -16.64 -15.43 -14.81
CA LEU A 122 -15.19 -15.50 -14.96
C LEU A 122 -14.68 -14.52 -16.03
N GLU A 123 -15.34 -14.46 -17.19
CA GLU A 123 -15.02 -13.50 -18.25
C GLU A 123 -15.09 -12.07 -17.73
N GLN A 124 -16.10 -11.73 -16.91
CA GLN A 124 -16.22 -10.42 -16.28
C GLN A 124 -15.02 -10.05 -15.42
N LEU A 125 -14.56 -10.97 -14.56
CA LEU A 125 -13.37 -10.70 -13.74
C LEU A 125 -12.09 -10.57 -14.57
N GLN A 126 -11.98 -11.35 -15.64
CA GLN A 126 -10.82 -11.34 -16.53
C GLN A 126 -10.78 -10.11 -17.43
N MET A 127 -11.91 -9.46 -17.74
CA MET A 127 -11.89 -8.22 -18.50
C MET A 127 -11.01 -7.16 -17.81
N SER A 128 -10.18 -6.46 -18.56
CA SER A 128 -9.33 -5.42 -17.99
C SER A 128 -10.14 -4.18 -17.58
N CYS A 129 -9.60 -3.41 -16.64
CA CYS A 129 -10.01 -2.03 -16.42
C CYS A 129 -8.80 -1.10 -16.45
N THR A 130 -9.01 0.12 -16.94
CA THR A 130 -7.97 1.15 -16.98
C THR A 130 -8.22 2.15 -15.85
N PHE A 131 -7.17 2.67 -15.25
CA PHE A 131 -7.28 3.66 -14.20
C PHE A 131 -6.24 4.76 -14.35
N GLU A 132 -6.62 5.96 -13.94
CA GLU A 132 -5.74 7.11 -13.84
C GLU A 132 -5.06 7.09 -12.47
N TYR A 133 -3.74 7.16 -12.46
CA TYR A 133 -2.92 7.09 -11.26
C TYR A 133 -2.00 8.29 -11.17
N SER A 134 -2.06 9.02 -10.06
CA SER A 134 -1.27 10.24 -9.88
C SER A 134 -0.83 10.32 -8.43
N GLU A 135 0.49 10.36 -8.22
CA GLU A 135 1.07 10.64 -6.90
C GLU A 135 0.60 9.68 -5.79
N GLY A 136 0.40 8.41 -6.11
CA GLY A 136 -0.06 7.41 -5.16
C GLY A 136 -1.58 7.22 -5.10
N VAL A 137 -2.34 8.07 -5.81
CA VAL A 137 -3.81 8.13 -5.76
C VAL A 137 -4.41 7.67 -7.08
N ILE A 138 -5.50 6.90 -7.00
CA ILE A 138 -6.32 6.54 -8.15
C ILE A 138 -7.40 7.60 -8.31
N GLU A 139 -7.37 8.33 -9.41
CA GLU A 139 -8.30 9.44 -9.66
C GLU A 139 -9.60 8.96 -10.29
N ARG A 140 -9.52 8.06 -11.27
CA ARG A 140 -10.65 7.52 -12.01
C ARG A 140 -10.39 6.08 -12.45
N VAL A 141 -11.46 5.30 -12.58
CA VAL A 141 -11.43 3.92 -13.07
C VAL A 141 -12.45 3.76 -14.20
N TYR A 142 -11.97 3.26 -15.34
CA TYR A 142 -12.72 2.95 -16.53
C TYR A 142 -12.86 1.44 -16.66
N TYR A 143 -14.07 0.94 -16.41
CA TYR A 143 -14.39 -0.47 -16.49
C TYR A 143 -14.88 -0.84 -17.89
N ASN A 144 -14.87 -2.15 -18.20
CA ASN A 144 -15.49 -2.62 -19.41
C ASN A 144 -17.01 -2.39 -19.37
N ALA A 145 -17.63 -2.10 -20.52
CA ALA A 145 -19.08 -1.93 -20.61
C ALA A 145 -19.87 -3.18 -20.19
N LYS A 146 -19.28 -4.37 -20.38
CA LYS A 146 -19.87 -5.66 -20.00
C LYS A 146 -19.62 -6.05 -18.53
N ASP A 147 -18.86 -5.24 -17.78
CA ASP A 147 -18.64 -5.51 -16.35
C ASP A 147 -19.89 -5.19 -15.54
N ASP A 148 -20.36 -6.19 -14.79
CA ASP A 148 -21.38 -6.00 -13.76
C ASP A 148 -20.78 -5.43 -12.47
N VAL A 149 -21.66 -4.90 -11.61
CA VAL A 149 -21.29 -4.22 -10.35
C VAL A 149 -20.38 -5.07 -9.47
N TRP A 150 -20.62 -6.37 -9.38
CA TRP A 150 -19.85 -7.28 -8.52
C TRP A 150 -18.38 -7.40 -9.00
N SER A 151 -18.15 -7.55 -10.30
CA SER A 151 -16.81 -7.59 -10.91
C SER A 151 -16.08 -6.26 -10.72
N LYS A 152 -16.79 -5.13 -10.95
CA LYS A 152 -16.26 -3.78 -10.71
C LYS A 152 -15.80 -3.59 -9.27
N ASN A 153 -16.56 -4.11 -8.30
CA ASN A 153 -16.25 -4.01 -6.88
C ASN A 153 -15.02 -4.83 -6.49
N ILE A 154 -14.85 -6.05 -7.03
CA ILE A 154 -13.65 -6.85 -6.81
C ILE A 154 -12.40 -6.13 -7.36
N LYS A 155 -12.48 -5.62 -8.59
CA LYS A 155 -11.40 -4.82 -9.19
C LYS A 155 -11.10 -3.57 -8.36
N ARG A 156 -12.12 -2.90 -7.83
CA ARG A 156 -11.96 -1.73 -6.94
C ARG A 156 -11.26 -2.08 -5.63
N ALA A 157 -11.60 -3.23 -5.03
CA ALA A 157 -10.95 -3.69 -3.80
C ALA A 157 -9.44 -3.93 -4.02
N ILE A 158 -9.06 -4.53 -5.16
CA ILE A 158 -7.65 -4.72 -5.54
C ILE A 158 -6.97 -3.38 -5.78
N LEU A 159 -7.61 -2.47 -6.53
CA LEU A 159 -7.08 -1.12 -6.79
C LEU A 159 -6.86 -0.31 -5.50
N ASN A 160 -7.72 -0.46 -4.50
CA ASN A 160 -7.54 0.22 -3.21
C ASN A 160 -6.25 -0.20 -2.47
N LEU A 161 -5.72 -1.39 -2.74
CA LEU A 161 -4.41 -1.83 -2.23
C LEU A 161 -3.24 -1.22 -3.01
N VAL A 162 -3.43 -0.91 -4.29
CA VAL A 162 -2.45 -0.19 -5.13
C VAL A 162 -2.37 1.29 -4.76
N GLN A 163 -3.44 1.85 -4.17
CA GLN A 163 -3.52 3.23 -3.73
C GLN A 163 -2.73 3.48 -2.43
N LEU A 164 -1.61 4.18 -2.56
CA LEU A 164 -0.67 4.54 -1.50
C LEU A 164 -0.38 6.05 -1.55
N ASN A 165 -1.22 6.84 -0.88
CA ASN A 165 -1.06 8.28 -0.80
C ASN A 165 0.01 8.67 0.23
N LEU A 166 1.29 8.55 -0.15
CA LEU A 166 2.43 8.87 0.71
C LEU A 166 2.85 10.34 0.69
N LYS A 167 2.17 11.17 -0.11
CA LYS A 167 2.40 12.61 -0.09
C LYS A 167 1.79 13.19 1.18
N GLU A 168 2.67 13.51 2.12
CA GLU A 168 2.38 14.40 3.23
C GLU A 168 1.83 15.71 2.66
N ARG A 169 0.52 15.93 2.78
CA ARG A 169 -0.06 17.25 2.55
C ARG A 169 0.31 18.08 3.78
N ASP A 170 1.01 19.19 3.59
CA ASP A 170 1.38 20.16 4.64
C ASP A 170 0.16 20.85 5.33
N ASN A 171 -1.02 20.22 5.30
CA ASN A 171 -2.24 20.71 5.90
C ASN A 171 -2.37 20.12 7.30
N ASN A 172 -1.57 20.64 8.23
CA ASN A 172 -1.87 20.85 9.66
C ASN A 172 -0.55 21.01 10.43
N GLN A 173 -0.04 22.25 10.41
CA GLN A 173 0.97 22.71 11.37
C GLN A 173 0.44 22.85 12.80
N GLU A 174 -0.79 22.42 13.09
CA GLU A 174 -1.39 22.54 14.41
C GLU A 174 -1.60 21.14 15.00
N ASN A 175 -0.83 20.83 16.06
CA ASN A 175 -0.86 19.63 16.92
C ASN A 175 0.17 18.52 16.67
N MET A 176 1.36 18.83 16.16
CA MET A 176 2.50 17.93 16.36
C MET A 176 3.18 18.21 17.71
N GLN A 177 2.58 17.74 18.80
CA GLN A 177 3.31 17.57 20.07
C GLN A 177 4.33 16.46 19.86
N ILE A 178 5.54 16.85 19.45
CA ILE A 178 6.70 15.98 19.43
C ILE A 178 7.18 15.88 20.87
N ASP A 179 6.80 14.82 21.57
CA ASP A 179 7.41 14.50 22.86
C ASP A 179 8.85 14.03 22.59
N SER A 180 9.80 14.84 23.03
CA SER A 180 11.21 14.74 22.71
C SER A 180 11.91 13.78 23.67
N SER A 181 11.57 12.50 23.60
CA SER A 181 12.31 11.44 24.27
C SER A 181 12.34 10.18 23.40
N GLU A 182 13.50 9.97 22.77
CA GLU A 182 14.06 8.71 22.24
C GLU A 182 13.13 7.72 21.50
N LEU A 183 13.50 7.41 20.24
CA LEU A 183 12.93 6.37 19.35
C LEU A 183 11.53 6.61 18.77
N SER A 184 11.43 7.40 17.69
CA SER A 184 10.33 7.23 16.73
C SER A 184 10.80 7.34 15.28
N LEU A 185 11.36 6.25 14.77
CA LEU A 185 11.61 6.02 13.34
C LEU A 185 10.30 5.83 12.52
N SER A 186 9.15 6.14 13.12
CA SER A 186 7.81 5.97 12.54
C SER A 186 7.11 7.32 12.37
N LYS A 187 6.82 7.71 11.13
CA LYS A 187 6.03 8.89 10.79
C LYS A 187 4.56 8.50 10.67
N MET A 188 3.66 9.29 11.24
CA MET A 188 2.22 9.08 11.12
C MET A 188 1.54 10.34 10.55
N PHE A 189 0.59 10.17 9.64
CA PHE A 189 -0.21 11.27 9.10
C PHE A 189 -1.60 10.80 8.67
N THR A 190 -2.54 11.73 8.63
CA THR A 190 -3.93 11.47 8.29
C THR A 190 -4.31 12.18 6.99
N VAL A 191 -5.07 11.52 6.13
CA VAL A 191 -5.54 12.08 4.86
C VAL A 191 -6.95 11.62 4.54
N ASN A 192 -7.74 12.49 3.93
CA ASN A 192 -9.04 12.12 3.38
C ASN A 192 -8.84 11.53 1.98
N GLU A 193 -9.27 10.28 1.81
CA GLU A 193 -9.07 9.48 0.60
C GLU A 193 -10.39 8.84 0.16
N THR A 194 -10.56 8.64 -1.15
CA THR A 194 -11.67 7.83 -1.67
C THR A 194 -11.25 6.36 -1.69
N THR A 195 -11.82 5.58 -0.78
CA THR A 195 -11.63 4.12 -0.64
C THR A 195 -12.76 3.35 -1.32
N VAL A 196 -12.78 2.02 -1.15
CA VAL A 196 -13.86 1.16 -1.66
C VAL A 196 -15.22 1.52 -1.04
N GLU A 197 -15.23 2.02 0.19
CA GLU A 197 -16.43 2.40 0.97
C GLU A 197 -16.86 3.86 0.74
N GLY A 198 -16.09 4.64 -0.01
CA GLY A 198 -16.33 6.06 -0.25
C GLY A 198 -15.25 6.95 0.33
N LYS A 199 -15.60 8.19 0.71
CA LYS A 199 -14.64 9.14 1.28
C LYS A 199 -14.43 8.83 2.76
N CYS A 200 -13.24 8.38 3.13
CA CYS A 200 -12.88 7.99 4.48
C CYS A 200 -11.66 8.78 4.96
N GLU A 201 -11.54 8.91 6.28
CA GLU A 201 -10.31 9.32 6.93
C GLU A 201 -9.36 8.13 6.97
N VAL A 202 -8.12 8.32 6.50
CA VAL A 202 -7.10 7.28 6.40
C VAL A 202 -5.86 7.72 7.15
N VAL A 203 -5.38 6.87 8.05
CA VAL A 203 -4.15 7.07 8.82
C VAL A 203 -3.05 6.21 8.22
N TYR A 204 -1.94 6.84 7.86
CA TYR A 204 -0.71 6.18 7.42
C TYR A 204 0.31 6.18 8.55
N SER A 205 1.01 5.06 8.73
CA SER A 205 2.21 4.92 9.56
C SER A 205 3.34 4.36 8.71
N VAL A 206 4.45 5.11 8.60
CA VAL A 206 5.61 4.76 7.79
C VAL A 206 6.81 4.59 8.70
N SER A 207 7.39 3.40 8.74
CA SER A 207 8.59 3.10 9.51
C SER A 207 9.67 2.50 8.63
N LYS A 208 10.93 2.84 8.92
CA LYS A 208 12.08 2.29 8.19
C LYS A 208 12.41 0.90 8.71
N VAL A 209 12.62 -0.06 7.81
CA VAL A 209 13.14 -1.38 8.19
C VAL A 209 14.63 -1.25 8.47
N ALA A 210 15.06 -1.63 9.67
CA ALA A 210 16.48 -1.69 10.02
C ALA A 210 17.13 -2.87 9.26
N ASN A 211 17.68 -2.59 8.08
CA ASN A 211 18.47 -3.57 7.35
C ASN A 211 19.93 -3.51 7.82
N ASN A 212 20.40 -4.61 8.41
CA ASN A 212 21.80 -4.80 8.81
C ASN A 212 22.70 -5.26 7.64
N ASN A 213 22.13 -5.43 6.44
CA ASN A 213 22.84 -5.95 5.27
C ASN A 213 23.05 -4.85 4.22
N VAL A 214 24.26 -4.81 3.68
CA VAL A 214 24.84 -3.78 2.79
C VAL A 214 24.26 -3.86 1.37
N GLU A 215 22.98 -3.50 1.21
CA GLU A 215 22.47 -3.04 -0.08
C GLU A 215 21.65 -1.76 0.14
N ASP A 216 21.99 -0.70 -0.59
CA ASP A 216 21.46 0.67 -0.50
C ASP A 216 19.93 0.82 -0.71
N ARG A 217 19.17 -0.26 -0.73
CA ARG A 217 17.71 -0.24 -0.88
C ARG A 217 17.05 0.06 0.46
N GLN A 218 16.59 1.31 0.59
CA GLN A 218 15.75 1.72 1.71
C GLN A 218 14.39 1.02 1.60
N VAL A 219 14.10 0.15 2.57
CA VAL A 219 12.81 -0.55 2.67
C VAL A 219 11.99 0.09 3.78
N TYR A 220 10.72 0.34 3.50
CA TYR A 220 9.77 0.94 4.43
C TYR A 220 8.60 0.01 4.69
N ASN A 221 8.21 -0.08 5.96
CA ASN A 221 6.94 -0.65 6.37
C ASN A 221 5.91 0.48 6.38
N VAL A 222 4.92 0.37 5.52
CA VAL A 222 3.78 1.30 5.46
C VAL A 222 2.55 0.56 5.97
N THR A 223 1.90 1.11 6.98
CA THR A 223 0.59 0.66 7.48
C THR A 223 -0.45 1.71 7.12
N LYS A 224 -1.53 1.29 6.47
CA LYS A 224 -2.70 2.10 6.13
C LYS A 224 -3.88 1.61 6.97
N ALA A 225 -4.44 2.48 7.79
CA ALA A 225 -5.66 2.22 8.56
C ALA A 225 -6.78 3.13 8.06
N ILE A 226 -7.95 2.56 7.79
CA ILE A 226 -9.12 3.29 7.29
C ILE A 226 -10.14 3.36 8.43
N ASP A 227 -10.63 4.56 8.75
CA ASP A 227 -11.76 4.71 9.63
C ASP A 227 -13.07 4.58 8.82
N PHE A 228 -13.88 3.58 9.20
CA PHE A 228 -15.16 3.27 8.56
C PHE A 228 -16.37 3.85 9.31
N LYS A 229 -16.14 4.69 10.33
CA LYS A 229 -17.19 5.27 11.19
C LYS A 229 -17.95 6.42 10.54
#